data_AF-A0A9D2HS90-F1
#
_entry.id   AF-A0A9D2HS90-F1
#
_cell.length_a   1.000
_cell.length_b   1.000
_cell.length_c   1.000
_cell.angle_alpha   90.00
_cell.angle_beta   90.00
_cell.angle_gamma   90.00
#
_symmetry.space_group_name_H-M   'P 1'
#
loop_
_entity.id
_entity.type
_entity.pdbx_description
1 polymer ?
#
loop_
_entity_poly.entity_id
_entity_poly.type
_entity_poly.pdbx_seq_one_letter_code
_entity_poly.pdbx_strand_id
1 'polypeptide(L)'
;MKKILVTFCLAAVMTGLSSCGSTKQAAASLADIEGEWNIVEINGAAVVPAPGQTFPYIGFDKATGRVHGHAGCNRLMGSFDVNAEPGTIDLGQLGTTRMMCPDMTGEQNVLNALAQVKKYVRLGDENIGLCGNSTKRPILVLKKKEPDMTLADLNGKWKIVEAMGVAIADSMENQPFVELNVAEKTLHGQAGCNLINGGYQTEEGNPTSISFPQLISTMMACPDLETEDRVKQALNTTRFFGRLQEGRVGFFDEANTPVLVLVKFQ
;
A
#
# COMPACT_ATOMS: atom_id res chain seq x y z
N MET A 1 6.97 -33.74 -15.32
CA MET A 1 6.97 -33.02 -14.03
C MET A 1 8.33 -32.35 -13.85
N LYS A 2 8.51 -31.14 -14.40
CA LYS A 2 9.72 -30.33 -14.24
C LYS A 2 9.43 -29.26 -13.19
N LYS A 3 10.13 -29.32 -12.06
CA LYS A 3 10.07 -28.31 -11.01
C LYS A 3 10.75 -27.05 -11.52
N ILE A 4 9.97 -26.02 -11.81
CA ILE A 4 10.49 -24.69 -12.16
C ILE A 4 10.84 -24.01 -10.83
N LEU A 5 12.13 -23.90 -10.56
CA LEU A 5 12.67 -23.03 -9.51
C LEU A 5 12.45 -21.59 -9.99
N VAL A 6 11.50 -20.90 -9.36
CA VAL A 6 11.32 -19.46 -9.49
C VAL A 6 12.41 -18.79 -8.64
N THR A 7 13.50 -18.43 -9.28
CA THR A 7 14.59 -17.65 -8.68
C THR A 7 14.13 -16.19 -8.61
N PHE A 8 13.53 -15.78 -7.50
CA PHE A 8 13.42 -14.36 -7.16
C PHE A 8 14.84 -13.81 -6.95
N CYS A 9 15.23 -12.82 -7.75
CA CYS A 9 16.50 -12.12 -7.61
C CYS A 9 16.64 -11.51 -6.21
N LEU A 10 17.47 -12.14 -5.39
CA LEU A 10 18.13 -11.52 -4.23
C LEU A 10 19.17 -10.52 -4.73
N ALA A 11 18.91 -9.23 -4.56
CA ALA A 11 19.86 -8.15 -4.25
C ALA A 11 19.08 -6.82 -4.41
N ALA A 12 18.91 -5.97 -3.40
CA ALA A 12 19.89 -5.58 -2.41
C ALA A 12 19.32 -5.67 -0.97
N VAL A 13 19.99 -6.46 -0.14
CA VAL A 13 19.98 -6.25 1.30
C VAL A 13 20.71 -4.93 1.55
N MET A 14 19.97 -3.83 1.63
CA MET A 14 20.48 -2.64 2.28
C MET A 14 20.51 -2.92 3.78
N THR A 15 21.59 -3.54 4.26
CA THR A 15 21.99 -3.44 5.66
C THR A 15 22.40 -2.01 5.94
N GLY A 16 21.40 -1.12 6.03
CA GLY A 16 21.56 0.16 6.70
C GLY A 16 21.86 -0.13 8.17
N LEU A 17 23.03 0.27 8.64
CA LEU A 17 23.38 0.31 10.06
C LEU A 17 22.55 1.41 10.73
N SER A 18 21.24 1.23 10.79
CA SER A 18 20.30 2.14 11.43
C SER A 18 20.34 1.86 12.93
N SER A 19 21.25 2.55 13.61
CA SER A 19 21.47 2.44 15.05
C SER A 19 20.47 3.31 15.81
N CYS A 20 19.62 2.71 16.64
CA CYS A 20 18.80 3.42 17.65
C CYS A 20 19.66 4.03 18.77
N GLY A 21 20.99 4.01 18.68
CA GLY A 21 21.92 4.43 19.73
C GLY A 21 22.76 5.67 19.43
N SER A 22 22.52 6.41 18.34
CA SER A 22 23.38 7.55 17.99
C SER A 22 22.88 8.86 18.59
N THR A 23 23.65 9.41 19.53
CA THR A 23 23.46 10.70 20.23
C THR A 23 23.57 11.94 19.33
N LYS A 24 23.63 11.78 18.00
CA LYS A 24 23.76 12.87 17.01
C LYS A 24 22.67 12.89 15.92
N GLN A 25 21.68 11.99 15.95
CA GLN A 25 20.49 12.20 15.13
C GLN A 25 19.65 13.26 15.85
N ALA A 26 19.29 14.36 15.19
CA ALA A 26 18.33 15.32 15.76
C ALA A 26 17.12 14.53 16.26
N ALA A 27 16.83 14.61 17.55
CA ALA A 27 15.75 13.84 18.15
C ALA A 27 14.48 14.14 17.36
N ALA A 28 13.90 13.12 16.74
CA ALA A 28 12.68 13.27 15.97
C ALA A 28 11.63 13.88 16.91
N SER A 29 10.93 14.91 16.45
CA SER A 29 9.87 15.57 17.19
C SER A 29 8.56 14.81 17.01
N LEU A 30 7.58 15.05 17.89
CA LEU A 30 6.26 14.45 17.72
C LEU A 30 5.56 14.87 16.41
N ALA A 31 5.96 16.01 15.82
CA ALA A 31 5.46 16.42 14.52
C ALA A 31 5.96 15.52 13.39
N ASP A 32 7.10 14.84 13.57
CA ASP A 32 7.66 13.94 12.56
C ASP A 32 6.91 12.61 12.46
N ILE A 33 6.11 12.26 13.48
CA ILE A 33 5.32 11.02 13.53
C ILE A 33 3.82 11.25 13.40
N GLU A 34 3.37 12.50 13.27
CA GLU A 34 1.96 12.83 13.07
C GLU A 34 1.39 12.21 11.78
N GLY A 35 0.16 11.72 11.85
CA GLY A 35 -0.54 11.11 10.71
C GLY A 35 -0.47 9.59 10.68
N GLU A 36 -0.85 9.00 9.55
CA GLU A 36 -0.90 7.55 9.36
C GLU A 36 0.38 6.99 8.75
N TRP A 37 0.76 5.80 9.20
CA TRP A 37 1.99 5.12 8.81
C TRP A 37 1.75 3.63 8.61
N ASN A 38 2.18 3.10 7.46
CA ASN A 38 2.18 1.68 7.17
C ASN A 38 3.31 0.99 7.94
N ILE A 39 3.02 -0.15 8.57
CA ILE A 39 4.00 -0.99 9.26
C ILE A 39 4.61 -1.92 8.22
N VAL A 40 5.79 -1.56 7.69
CA VAL A 40 6.42 -2.27 6.56
C VAL A 40 7.44 -3.32 6.99
N GLU A 41 7.93 -3.23 8.23
CA GLU A 41 8.89 -4.19 8.78
C GLU A 41 8.62 -4.44 10.27
N ILE A 42 8.74 -5.71 10.69
CA ILE A 42 8.69 -6.13 12.10
C ILE A 42 9.93 -6.98 12.38
N ASN A 43 10.76 -6.59 13.35
CA ASN A 43 11.97 -7.30 13.77
C ASN A 43 12.94 -7.67 12.63
N GLY A 44 13.11 -6.81 11.62
CA GLY A 44 13.97 -7.09 10.47
C GLY A 44 13.29 -7.85 9.32
N ALA A 45 12.04 -8.28 9.48
CA ALA A 45 11.28 -9.00 8.46
C ALA A 45 10.23 -8.08 7.81
N ALA A 46 10.21 -8.05 6.47
CA ALA A 46 9.22 -7.30 5.71
C ALA A 46 7.81 -7.84 5.98
N VAL A 47 6.85 -6.93 6.12
CA VAL A 47 5.45 -7.27 6.37
C VAL A 47 4.74 -7.50 5.05
N VAL A 48 4.12 -8.66 4.93
CA VAL A 48 3.24 -9.03 3.82
C VAL A 48 1.87 -9.37 4.42
N PRO A 49 0.78 -8.65 4.07
CA PRO A 49 -0.54 -8.99 4.57
C PRO A 49 -0.99 -10.33 3.99
N ALA A 50 -1.71 -11.12 4.79
CA ALA A 50 -2.35 -12.33 4.32
C ALA A 50 -3.46 -12.00 3.31
N PRO A 51 -3.83 -12.93 2.39
CA PRO A 51 -4.91 -12.70 1.44
C PRO A 51 -6.20 -12.27 2.13
N GLY A 52 -6.81 -11.19 1.63
CA GLY A 52 -8.04 -10.62 2.19
C GLY A 52 -7.86 -9.82 3.48
N GLN A 53 -6.62 -9.52 3.91
CA GLN A 53 -6.35 -8.66 5.07
C GLN A 53 -5.84 -7.28 4.66
N THR A 54 -6.17 -6.28 5.48
CA THR A 54 -5.66 -4.92 5.32
C THR A 54 -4.17 -4.87 5.62
N PHE A 55 -3.43 -4.05 4.87
CA PHE A 55 -2.03 -3.77 5.21
C PHE A 55 -1.97 -3.10 6.59
N PRO A 56 -1.17 -3.60 7.56
CA PRO A 56 -1.17 -3.06 8.91
C PRO A 56 -0.61 -1.63 8.93
N TYR A 57 -1.28 -0.76 9.67
CA TYR A 57 -0.90 0.64 9.79
C TYR A 57 -1.24 1.19 11.19
N ILE A 58 -0.55 2.24 11.56
CA ILE A 58 -0.73 2.97 12.82
C ILE A 58 -0.76 4.46 12.55
N GLY A 59 -1.72 5.16 13.13
CA GLY A 59 -1.90 6.60 13.05
C GLY A 59 -1.71 7.26 14.40
N PHE A 60 -0.98 8.37 14.42
CA PHE A 60 -0.77 9.21 15.60
C PHE A 60 -1.49 10.54 15.40
N ASP A 61 -2.38 10.86 16.33
CA ASP A 61 -3.06 12.14 16.41
C ASP A 61 -2.56 12.89 17.64
N LYS A 62 -1.67 13.85 17.42
CA LYS A 62 -1.09 14.70 18.47
C LYS A 62 -2.10 15.65 19.08
N ALA A 63 -3.15 16.05 18.36
CA ALA A 63 -4.16 16.96 18.90
C ALA A 63 -4.99 16.29 20.00
N THR A 64 -5.28 15.00 19.85
CA THR A 64 -6.07 14.23 20.82
C THR A 64 -5.24 13.27 21.69
N GLY A 65 -3.96 13.06 21.37
CA GLY A 65 -3.09 12.08 22.03
C GLY A 65 -3.52 10.63 21.78
N ARG A 66 -4.16 10.37 20.64
CA ARG A 66 -4.73 9.07 20.30
C ARG A 66 -3.90 8.33 19.26
N VAL A 67 -3.87 7.02 19.45
CA VAL A 67 -3.40 6.07 18.43
C VAL A 67 -4.60 5.37 17.82
N HIS A 68 -4.60 5.23 16.51
CA HIS A 68 -5.59 4.43 15.78
C HIS A 68 -4.87 3.61 14.71
N GLY A 69 -5.55 2.65 14.09
CA GLY A 69 -4.98 1.92 12.96
C GLY A 69 -5.60 0.56 12.74
N HIS A 70 -4.87 -0.29 12.03
CA HIS A 70 -5.23 -1.69 11.78
C HIS A 70 -4.00 -2.57 11.97
N ALA A 71 -4.17 -3.71 12.64
CA ALA A 71 -3.13 -4.71 12.84
C ALA A 71 -3.25 -5.88 11.84
N GLY A 72 -3.80 -5.63 10.64
CA GLY A 72 -4.14 -6.69 9.68
C GLY A 72 -5.61 -7.06 9.76
N CYS A 73 -5.96 -7.99 10.66
CA CYS A 73 -7.35 -8.43 10.85
C CYS A 73 -8.18 -7.41 11.64
N ASN A 74 -7.67 -6.97 12.79
CA ASN A 74 -8.41 -6.13 13.72
C ASN A 74 -8.00 -4.65 13.69
N ARG A 75 -8.94 -3.79 14.07
CA ARG A 75 -8.69 -2.36 14.25
C ARG A 75 -7.92 -2.14 15.55
N LEU A 76 -6.88 -1.31 15.49
CA LEU A 76 -6.07 -0.86 16.61
C LEU A 76 -6.60 0.48 17.14
N MET A 77 -6.63 0.64 18.46
CA MET A 77 -6.89 1.92 19.11
C MET A 77 -6.11 2.04 20.42
N GLY A 78 -5.79 3.27 20.82
CA GLY A 78 -5.14 3.53 22.09
C GLY A 78 -4.80 5.00 22.26
N SER A 79 -3.82 5.27 23.11
CA SER A 79 -3.33 6.60 23.40
C SER A 79 -1.81 6.62 23.46
N PHE A 80 -1.21 7.80 23.37
CA PHE A 80 0.21 8.00 23.60
C PHE A 80 0.44 9.33 24.33
N ASP A 81 1.55 9.43 25.06
CA ASP A 81 1.90 10.67 25.74
C ASP A 81 2.48 11.70 24.75
N VAL A 82 1.73 12.79 24.54
CA VAL A 82 2.12 13.91 23.66
C VAL A 82 3.11 14.88 24.31
N ASN A 83 3.41 14.70 25.60
CA ASN A 83 4.38 15.52 26.33
C ASN A 83 5.70 14.78 26.57
N ALA A 84 5.86 13.59 25.98
CA ALA A 84 7.07 12.80 26.08
C ALA A 84 8.29 13.58 25.52
N GLU A 85 9.47 13.28 26.06
CA GLU A 85 10.72 13.88 25.59
C GLU A 85 10.93 13.57 24.10
N PRO A 86 11.50 14.49 23.29
CA PRO A 86 11.77 14.24 21.88
C PRO A 86 12.53 12.93 21.64
N GLY A 87 12.01 12.09 20.75
CA GLY A 87 12.55 10.75 20.45
C GLY A 87 12.08 9.63 21.39
N THR A 88 11.29 9.94 22.41
CA THR A 88 10.63 8.96 23.29
C THR A 88 9.15 8.90 23.00
N ILE A 89 8.57 7.70 23.02
CA ILE A 89 7.13 7.52 22.84
C ILE A 89 6.65 6.50 23.86
N ASP A 90 5.65 6.87 24.64
CA ASP A 90 4.96 5.95 25.52
C ASP A 90 3.58 5.65 24.93
N LEU A 91 3.48 4.50 24.27
CA LEU A 91 2.20 3.96 23.86
C LEU A 91 1.49 3.47 25.13
N GLY A 92 0.37 4.09 25.46
CA GLY A 92 -0.46 3.71 26.59
C GLY A 92 -1.13 2.35 26.34
N GLN A 93 -2.31 2.13 26.92
CA GLN A 93 -3.05 0.91 26.67
C GLN A 93 -3.53 0.87 25.21
N LEU A 94 -2.95 -0.05 24.44
CA LEU A 94 -3.44 -0.39 23.11
C LEU A 94 -4.50 -1.49 23.24
N GLY A 95 -5.60 -1.33 22.52
CA GLY A 95 -6.64 -2.33 22.35
C GLY A 95 -6.85 -2.68 20.88
N THR A 96 -7.43 -3.85 20.64
CA THR A 96 -7.92 -4.27 19.32
C THR A 96 -9.37 -4.73 19.35
N THR A 97 -10.03 -4.69 18.20
CA THR A 97 -11.30 -5.42 18.02
C THR A 97 -11.07 -6.93 18.08
N ARG A 98 -12.14 -7.73 18.15
CA ARG A 98 -12.06 -9.21 18.25
C ARG A 98 -12.73 -9.92 17.07
N MET A 99 -12.44 -9.49 15.85
CA MET A 99 -12.77 -10.21 14.62
C MET A 99 -11.80 -11.39 14.45
N MET A 100 -12.29 -12.47 13.85
CA MET A 100 -11.50 -13.67 13.55
C MET A 100 -11.21 -13.71 12.06
N CYS A 101 -9.93 -13.70 11.70
CA CYS A 101 -9.48 -13.91 10.33
C CYS A 101 -8.79 -15.27 10.19
N PRO A 102 -8.69 -15.83 8.96
CA PRO A 102 -8.02 -17.11 8.73
C PRO A 102 -6.57 -17.17 9.22
N ASP A 103 -5.85 -16.04 9.15
CA ASP A 103 -4.51 -15.89 9.70
C ASP A 103 -4.49 -14.77 10.77
N MET A 104 -4.10 -15.09 11.99
CA MET A 104 -3.97 -14.11 13.09
C MET A 104 -2.50 -13.75 13.40
N THR A 105 -1.56 -14.33 12.65
CA THR A 105 -0.11 -14.21 12.91
C THR A 105 0.36 -12.76 12.72
N GLY A 106 -0.10 -12.10 11.65
CA GLY A 106 0.22 -10.71 11.36
C GLY A 106 -0.18 -9.77 12.49
N GLU A 107 -1.42 -9.89 12.98
CA GLU A 107 -1.92 -9.10 14.10
C GLU A 107 -1.11 -9.32 15.37
N GLN A 108 -0.88 -10.58 15.75
CA GLN A 108 -0.15 -10.89 16.97
C GLN A 108 1.28 -10.31 16.94
N ASN A 109 1.93 -10.36 15.78
CA ASN A 109 3.27 -9.80 15.59
C ASN A 109 3.28 -8.28 15.74
N VAL A 110 2.29 -7.58 15.15
CA VAL A 110 2.15 -6.13 15.28
C VAL A 110 1.94 -5.73 16.75
N LEU A 111 1.03 -6.39 17.46
CA LEU A 111 0.72 -6.06 18.86
C LEU A 111 1.90 -6.34 19.80
N ASN A 112 2.57 -7.48 19.63
CA ASN A 112 3.76 -7.83 20.41
C ASN A 112 4.91 -6.85 20.19
N ALA A 113 5.08 -6.35 18.95
CA ALA A 113 6.09 -5.37 18.61
C ALA A 113 5.77 -4.00 19.23
N LEU A 114 4.53 -3.51 19.08
CA LEU A 114 4.09 -2.23 19.62
C LEU A 114 4.20 -2.17 21.16
N ALA A 115 3.93 -3.28 21.85
CA ALA A 115 4.06 -3.35 23.31
C ALA A 115 5.50 -3.12 23.82
N GLN A 116 6.51 -3.29 22.97
CA GLN A 116 7.92 -3.12 23.32
C GLN A 116 8.47 -1.73 22.97
N VAL A 117 7.70 -0.92 22.23
CA VAL A 117 8.13 0.38 21.75
C VAL A 117 8.25 1.37 22.90
N LYS A 118 9.38 2.07 22.95
CA LYS A 118 9.63 3.16 23.91
C LYS A 118 10.26 4.40 23.28
N LYS A 119 10.78 4.27 22.07
CA LYS A 119 11.50 5.33 21.35
C LYS A 119 11.14 5.31 19.88
N TYR A 120 11.29 6.45 19.23
CA TYR A 120 11.17 6.56 17.78
C TYR A 120 12.35 7.34 17.21
N VAL A 121 12.77 6.96 16.01
CA VAL A 121 13.91 7.55 15.31
C VAL A 121 13.55 7.79 13.86
N ARG A 122 14.00 8.90 13.28
CA ARG A 122 13.85 9.16 11.85
C ARG A 122 14.90 8.35 11.07
N LEU A 123 14.44 7.52 10.14
CA LEU A 123 15.30 6.66 9.31
C LEU A 123 15.50 7.20 7.88
N GLY A 124 14.79 8.28 7.53
CA GLY A 124 14.84 8.96 6.23
C GLY A 124 13.73 9.99 6.14
N ASP A 125 13.41 10.46 4.94
CA ASP A 125 12.34 11.45 4.78
C ASP A 125 10.93 10.86 4.94
N GLU A 126 10.75 9.59 4.61
CA GLU A 126 9.44 8.92 4.63
C GLU A 126 9.36 7.75 5.61
N ASN A 127 10.43 7.49 6.37
CA ASN A 127 10.53 6.32 7.24
C ASN A 127 10.82 6.69 8.71
N ILE A 128 10.07 6.09 9.62
CA ILE A 128 10.25 6.18 11.07
C ILE A 128 10.54 4.78 11.62
N GLY A 129 11.57 4.64 12.44
CA GLY A 129 11.84 3.43 13.19
C GLY A 129 11.27 3.53 14.60
N LEU A 130 10.52 2.54 15.06
CA LEU A 130 10.15 2.41 16.47
C LEU A 130 11.10 1.43 17.15
N CYS A 131 11.74 1.86 18.23
CA CYS A 131 12.73 1.09 18.98
C CYS A 131 12.21 0.79 20.39
N GLY A 132 12.66 -0.34 20.95
CA GLY A 132 12.52 -0.61 22.37
C GLY A 132 13.58 0.11 23.21
N ASN A 133 13.55 -0.10 24.52
CA ASN A 133 14.41 0.64 25.44
C ASN A 133 15.91 0.35 25.24
N SER A 134 16.25 -0.89 24.87
CA SER A 134 17.62 -1.40 24.77
C SER A 134 17.99 -1.96 23.38
N THR A 135 17.10 -1.87 22.39
CA THR A 135 17.33 -2.43 21.06
C THR A 135 18.11 -1.45 20.20
N LYS A 136 19.27 -1.88 19.68
CA LYS A 136 20.05 -1.08 18.72
C LYS A 136 19.41 -1.00 17.33
N ARG A 137 18.49 -1.91 17.02
CA ARG A 137 17.74 -1.94 15.76
C ARG A 137 16.27 -1.58 16.01
N PRO A 138 15.59 -0.95 15.05
CA PRO A 138 14.15 -0.76 15.10
C PRO A 138 13.42 -2.10 15.23
N ILE A 139 12.42 -2.15 16.11
CA ILE A 139 11.47 -3.26 16.22
C ILE A 139 10.44 -3.15 15.09
N LEU A 140 10.03 -1.92 14.76
CA LEU A 140 9.14 -1.63 13.66
C LEU A 140 9.78 -0.60 12.73
N VAL A 141 9.62 -0.77 11.43
CA VAL A 141 9.84 0.29 10.44
C VAL A 141 8.48 0.71 9.90
N LEU A 142 8.21 1.99 10.06
CA LEU A 142 7.04 2.68 9.59
C LEU A 142 7.38 3.44 8.32
N LYS A 143 6.55 3.32 7.29
CA LYS A 143 6.61 4.15 6.08
C LYS A 143 5.37 5.04 6.04
N LYS A 144 5.55 6.32 5.71
CA LYS A 144 4.45 7.28 5.67
C LYS A 144 3.31 6.73 4.80
N LYS A 145 2.11 6.64 5.36
CA LYS A 145 0.94 6.22 4.60
C LYS A 145 0.51 7.40 3.75
N GLU A 146 0.51 7.23 2.44
CA GLU A 146 -0.07 8.22 1.55
C GLU A 146 -1.57 8.34 1.86
N PRO A 147 -2.14 9.57 1.81
CA PRO A 147 -3.56 9.75 2.06
C PRO A 147 -4.38 8.86 1.12
N ASP A 148 -5.49 8.33 1.63
CA ASP A 148 -6.38 7.48 0.86
C ASP A 148 -6.79 8.20 -0.44
N MET A 149 -6.71 7.48 -1.56
CA MET A 149 -6.98 8.04 -2.88
C MET A 149 -8.47 8.34 -3.03
N THR A 150 -8.78 9.52 -3.57
CA THR A 150 -10.13 9.89 -3.95
C THR A 150 -10.38 9.59 -5.43
N LEU A 151 -11.65 9.51 -5.83
CA LEU A 151 -12.00 9.37 -7.25
C LEU A 151 -11.42 10.51 -8.10
N ALA A 152 -11.34 11.73 -7.55
CA ALA A 152 -10.76 12.88 -8.23
C ALA A 152 -9.28 12.69 -8.56
N ASP A 153 -8.55 11.95 -7.71
CA ASP A 153 -7.14 11.67 -7.93
C ASP A 153 -6.91 10.75 -9.13
N LEU A 154 -7.92 9.96 -9.56
CA LEU A 154 -7.84 9.09 -10.74
C LEU A 154 -7.93 9.87 -12.06
N ASN A 155 -8.32 11.14 -12.03
CA ASN A 155 -8.51 11.91 -13.25
C ASN A 155 -7.19 12.08 -14.03
N GLY A 156 -7.23 11.75 -15.32
CA GLY A 156 -6.11 11.85 -16.24
C GLY A 156 -5.56 10.47 -16.66
N LYS A 157 -4.36 10.51 -17.24
CA LYS A 157 -3.74 9.38 -17.94
C LYS A 157 -2.77 8.59 -17.04
N TRP A 158 -2.89 7.27 -17.07
CA TRP A 158 -2.16 6.31 -16.25
C TRP A 158 -1.57 5.18 -17.10
N LYS A 159 -0.29 4.92 -16.90
CA LYS A 159 0.43 3.82 -17.58
C LYS A 159 0.18 2.53 -16.82
N ILE A 160 -0.17 1.46 -17.53
CA ILE A 160 -0.32 0.14 -16.93
C ILE A 160 1.07 -0.51 -16.89
N VAL A 161 1.49 -0.88 -15.68
CA VAL A 161 2.78 -1.51 -15.41
C VAL A 161 2.64 -2.97 -14.98
N GLU A 162 1.43 -3.39 -14.62
CA GLU A 162 1.12 -4.77 -14.23
C GLU A 162 -0.35 -5.08 -14.51
N ALA A 163 -0.63 -6.27 -15.03
CA ALA A 163 -1.98 -6.78 -15.23
C ALA A 163 -2.05 -8.26 -14.83
N MET A 164 -3.05 -8.62 -14.02
CA MET A 164 -3.28 -9.98 -13.51
C MET A 164 -2.03 -10.62 -12.88
N GLY A 165 -1.26 -9.82 -12.13
CA GLY A 165 -0.03 -10.26 -11.45
C GLY A 165 1.19 -10.42 -12.36
N VAL A 166 1.12 -9.99 -13.63
CA VAL A 166 2.26 -10.02 -14.55
C VAL A 166 2.69 -8.61 -14.92
N ALA A 167 3.98 -8.32 -14.73
CA ALA A 167 4.59 -7.04 -15.09
C ALA A 167 4.58 -6.83 -16.62
N ILE A 168 4.27 -5.61 -17.04
CA ILE A 168 4.26 -5.20 -18.44
C ILE A 168 5.55 -4.44 -18.71
N ALA A 169 6.27 -4.82 -19.77
CA ALA A 169 7.54 -4.20 -20.12
C ALA A 169 7.35 -2.76 -20.61
N ASP A 170 8.25 -1.86 -20.21
CA ASP A 170 8.26 -0.45 -20.62
C ASP A 170 8.71 -0.23 -22.07
N SER A 171 9.22 -1.27 -22.73
CA SER A 171 9.75 -1.23 -24.10
C SER A 171 8.75 -1.70 -25.15
N MET A 172 7.46 -1.80 -24.81
CA MET A 172 6.44 -2.17 -25.78
C MET A 172 6.22 -0.99 -26.75
N GLU A 173 6.17 -1.30 -28.05
CA GLU A 173 5.84 -0.30 -29.08
C GLU A 173 4.49 0.39 -28.78
N ASN A 174 3.54 -0.41 -28.29
CA ASN A 174 2.22 0.01 -27.88
C ASN A 174 2.07 -0.12 -26.35
N GLN A 175 2.55 0.89 -25.62
CA GLN A 175 2.49 0.90 -24.17
C GLN A 175 1.02 0.95 -23.67
N PRO A 176 0.58 -0.04 -22.87
CA PRO A 176 -0.78 -0.03 -22.36
C PRO A 176 -1.03 1.12 -21.37
N PHE A 177 -2.20 1.76 -21.50
CA PHE A 177 -2.62 2.87 -20.64
C PHE A 177 -4.14 2.90 -20.44
N VAL A 178 -4.56 3.60 -19.38
CA VAL A 178 -5.94 4.04 -19.17
C VAL A 178 -5.95 5.53 -18.86
N GLU A 179 -6.98 6.22 -19.30
CA GLU A 179 -7.25 7.62 -19.06
C GLU A 179 -8.67 7.72 -18.54
N LEU A 180 -8.82 8.24 -17.32
CA LEU A 180 -10.12 8.43 -16.70
C LEU A 180 -10.50 9.90 -16.73
N ASN A 181 -11.69 10.19 -17.22
CA ASN A 181 -12.31 11.51 -17.05
C ASN A 181 -13.37 11.41 -15.97
N VAL A 182 -13.08 12.03 -14.82
CA VAL A 182 -13.95 11.92 -13.64
C VAL A 182 -15.23 12.71 -13.80
N ALA A 183 -15.19 13.82 -14.54
CA ALA A 183 -16.36 14.67 -14.80
C ALA A 183 -17.35 13.98 -15.75
N GLU A 184 -16.83 13.31 -16.79
CA GLU A 184 -17.64 12.63 -17.81
C GLU A 184 -17.98 11.18 -17.44
N LYS A 185 -17.36 10.64 -16.39
CA LYS A 185 -17.45 9.22 -15.99
C LYS A 185 -17.04 8.25 -17.10
N THR A 186 -16.01 8.60 -17.85
CA THR A 186 -15.50 7.82 -18.98
C THR A 186 -14.11 7.28 -18.71
N LEU A 187 -13.81 6.15 -19.35
CA LEU A 187 -12.49 5.56 -19.47
C LEU A 187 -12.15 5.41 -20.95
N HIS A 188 -11.03 5.97 -21.35
CA HIS A 188 -10.37 5.69 -22.64
C HIS A 188 -9.05 4.98 -22.33
N GLY A 189 -8.57 4.14 -23.22
CA GLY A 189 -7.28 3.50 -23.00
C GLY A 189 -6.81 2.71 -24.19
N GLN A 190 -5.67 2.07 -23.97
CA GLN A 190 -5.04 1.19 -24.92
C GLN A 190 -4.55 -0.05 -24.16
N ALA A 191 -5.05 -1.22 -24.54
CA ALA A 191 -4.69 -2.51 -23.98
C ALA A 191 -3.78 -3.23 -24.98
N GLY A 192 -2.49 -2.91 -24.97
CA GLY A 192 -1.56 -3.36 -26.01
C GLY A 192 -1.86 -2.62 -27.31
N CYS A 193 -2.20 -3.31 -28.39
CA CYS A 193 -2.49 -2.64 -29.65
C CYS A 193 -3.94 -2.18 -29.81
N ASN A 194 -4.87 -2.71 -29.01
CA ASN A 194 -6.29 -2.42 -29.14
C ASN A 194 -6.70 -1.28 -28.23
N LEU A 195 -7.51 -0.37 -28.77
CA LEU A 195 -8.11 0.70 -27.99
C LEU A 195 -9.22 0.11 -27.13
N ILE A 196 -9.38 0.65 -25.92
CA ILE A 196 -10.45 0.34 -24.99
C ILE A 196 -11.19 1.63 -24.66
N ASN A 197 -12.52 1.55 -24.64
CA ASN A 197 -13.39 2.69 -24.32
C ASN A 197 -14.55 2.22 -23.48
N GLY A 198 -15.04 3.05 -22.58
CA GLY A 198 -16.23 2.73 -21.80
C GLY A 198 -16.59 3.80 -20.79
N GLY A 199 -17.73 3.60 -20.12
CA GLY A 199 -18.07 4.33 -18.91
C GLY A 199 -17.63 3.55 -17.67
N TYR A 200 -17.54 4.24 -16.54
CA TYR A 200 -17.39 3.60 -15.24
C TYR A 200 -18.51 3.98 -14.29
N GLN A 201 -18.75 3.13 -13.30
CA GLN A 201 -19.75 3.34 -12.24
C GLN A 201 -19.09 3.26 -10.87
N THR A 202 -19.67 3.97 -9.91
CA THR A 202 -19.26 3.97 -8.50
C THR A 202 -20.49 3.69 -7.66
N GLU A 203 -20.32 2.97 -6.55
CA GLU A 203 -21.36 2.64 -5.60
C GLU A 203 -21.55 3.75 -4.56
N GLU A 204 -22.79 4.06 -4.25
CA GLU A 204 -23.13 5.06 -3.23
C GLU A 204 -22.78 4.52 -1.84
N GLY A 205 -22.02 5.30 -1.07
CA GLY A 205 -21.53 4.90 0.26
C GLY A 205 -20.16 4.22 0.27
N ASN A 206 -19.56 3.92 -0.89
CA ASN A 206 -18.19 3.42 -0.99
C ASN A 206 -17.30 4.36 -1.83
N PRO A 207 -16.46 5.20 -1.19
CA PRO A 207 -15.67 6.23 -1.89
C PRO A 207 -14.58 5.68 -2.81
N THR A 208 -14.21 4.41 -2.67
CA THR A 208 -13.16 3.75 -3.48
C THR A 208 -13.72 2.75 -4.47
N SER A 209 -15.05 2.62 -4.57
CA SER A 209 -15.69 1.72 -5.53
C SER A 209 -15.55 2.25 -6.96
N ILE A 210 -15.19 1.36 -7.88
CA ILE A 210 -15.15 1.63 -9.32
C ILE A 210 -15.39 0.33 -10.09
N SER A 211 -16.25 0.37 -11.09
CA SER A 211 -16.49 -0.76 -12.01
C SER A 211 -16.65 -0.29 -13.44
N PHE A 212 -16.32 -1.16 -14.40
CA PHE A 212 -16.30 -0.84 -15.82
C PHE A 212 -17.24 -1.75 -16.63
N PRO A 213 -18.57 -1.62 -16.49
CA PRO A 213 -19.54 -2.57 -17.05
C PRO A 213 -19.69 -2.50 -18.57
N GLN A 214 -19.25 -1.43 -19.22
CA GLN A 214 -19.45 -1.18 -20.66
C GLN A 214 -18.12 -0.94 -21.39
N LEU A 215 -17.14 -1.80 -21.16
CA LEU A 215 -15.89 -1.75 -21.92
C LEU A 215 -16.07 -2.33 -23.31
N ILE A 216 -15.82 -1.51 -24.32
CA ILE A 216 -15.69 -1.90 -25.72
C ILE A 216 -14.22 -1.83 -26.12
N SER A 217 -13.82 -2.66 -27.08
CA SER A 217 -12.45 -2.68 -27.59
C SER A 217 -12.42 -2.91 -29.09
N THR A 218 -11.41 -2.36 -29.75
CA THR A 218 -11.13 -2.65 -31.16
C THR A 218 -10.62 -4.09 -31.35
N MET A 219 -10.65 -4.58 -32.59
CA MET A 219 -10.20 -5.93 -32.95
C MET A 219 -9.09 -5.89 -34.02
N MET A 220 -7.95 -5.29 -33.68
CA MET A 220 -6.73 -5.37 -34.48
C MET A 220 -5.91 -6.60 -34.06
N ALA A 221 -5.33 -7.29 -35.04
CA ALA A 221 -4.50 -8.47 -34.79
C ALA A 221 -3.05 -8.04 -34.46
N CYS A 222 -2.54 -8.47 -33.32
CA CYS A 222 -1.25 -7.99 -32.80
C CYS A 222 -0.37 -9.15 -32.32
N PRO A 223 0.96 -8.98 -32.35
CA PRO A 223 1.88 -10.03 -31.92
C PRO A 223 1.73 -10.44 -30.45
N ASP A 224 1.26 -9.54 -29.59
CA ASP A 224 1.06 -9.77 -28.15
C ASP A 224 -0.42 -9.55 -27.76
N LEU A 225 -1.23 -10.58 -27.98
CA LEU A 225 -2.64 -10.64 -27.53
C LEU A 225 -2.75 -10.95 -26.03
N GLU A 226 -1.73 -11.55 -25.42
CA GLU A 226 -1.79 -12.00 -24.03
C GLU A 226 -1.86 -10.82 -23.06
N THR A 227 -1.06 -9.77 -23.31
CA THR A 227 -1.12 -8.53 -22.51
C THR A 227 -2.48 -7.85 -22.63
N GLU A 228 -3.07 -7.84 -23.83
CA GLU A 228 -4.38 -7.26 -24.08
C GLU A 228 -5.48 -7.98 -23.29
N ASP A 229 -5.52 -9.31 -23.36
CA ASP A 229 -6.51 -10.14 -22.67
C ASP A 229 -6.43 -9.94 -21.15
N ARG A 230 -5.22 -9.87 -20.60
CA ARG A 230 -5.01 -9.61 -19.17
C ARG A 230 -5.52 -8.24 -18.74
N VAL A 231 -5.26 -7.20 -19.52
CA VAL A 231 -5.75 -5.84 -19.21
C VAL A 231 -7.28 -5.79 -19.27
N LYS A 232 -7.88 -6.38 -20.31
CA LYS A 232 -9.36 -6.45 -20.44
C LYS A 232 -9.99 -7.22 -19.29
N GLN A 233 -9.42 -8.38 -18.94
CA GLN A 233 -9.88 -9.18 -17.82
C GLN A 233 -9.79 -8.40 -16.51
N ALA A 234 -8.64 -7.77 -16.23
CA ALA A 234 -8.42 -6.99 -15.02
C ALA A 234 -9.43 -5.85 -14.87
N LEU A 235 -9.71 -5.12 -15.94
CA LEU A 235 -10.70 -4.04 -15.93
C LEU A 235 -12.12 -4.57 -15.68
N ASN A 236 -12.49 -5.71 -16.28
CA ASN A 236 -13.81 -6.32 -16.05
C ASN A 236 -14.01 -6.82 -14.61
N THR A 237 -12.93 -7.28 -13.96
CA THR A 237 -12.97 -7.77 -12.57
C THR A 237 -12.80 -6.67 -11.54
N THR A 238 -12.42 -5.45 -11.95
CA THR A 238 -12.19 -4.33 -11.03
C THR A 238 -13.47 -3.97 -10.26
N ARG A 239 -13.33 -3.74 -8.96
CA ARG A 239 -14.36 -3.25 -8.04
C ARG A 239 -13.92 -2.09 -7.18
N PHE A 240 -12.62 -2.02 -6.87
CA PHE A 240 -12.07 -0.98 -6.01
C PHE A 240 -10.80 -0.41 -6.62
N PHE A 241 -10.47 0.82 -6.23
CA PHE A 241 -9.15 1.40 -6.48
C PHE A 241 -8.50 1.85 -5.19
N GLY A 242 -7.18 2.01 -5.21
CA GLY A 242 -6.43 2.49 -4.06
C GLY A 242 -4.97 2.75 -4.38
N ARG A 243 -4.28 3.49 -3.51
CA ARG A 243 -2.83 3.67 -3.61
C ARG A 243 -2.12 2.40 -3.17
N LEU A 244 -1.09 2.05 -3.92
CA LEU A 244 -0.07 1.07 -3.58
C LEU A 244 1.19 1.80 -3.12
N GLN A 245 2.22 1.06 -2.71
CA GLN A 245 3.49 1.65 -2.32
C GLN A 245 4.15 2.39 -3.50
N GLU A 246 5.00 3.37 -3.19
CA GLU A 246 5.83 4.12 -4.16
C GLU A 246 5.00 4.92 -5.18
N GLY A 247 3.87 5.48 -4.76
CA GLY A 247 2.99 6.30 -5.62
C GLY A 247 2.30 5.53 -6.75
N ARG A 248 2.33 4.20 -6.73
CA ARG A 248 1.57 3.36 -7.67
C ARG A 248 0.09 3.35 -7.27
N VAL A 249 -0.79 3.10 -8.23
CA VAL A 249 -2.23 2.96 -8.00
C VAL A 249 -2.66 1.56 -8.40
N GLY A 250 -3.42 0.88 -7.54
CA GLY A 250 -3.96 -0.44 -7.79
C GLY A 250 -5.44 -0.38 -8.10
N PHE A 251 -5.89 -1.20 -9.05
CA PHE A 251 -7.27 -1.64 -9.14
C PHE A 251 -7.39 -3.05 -8.60
N PHE A 252 -8.43 -3.30 -7.82
CA PHE A 252 -8.63 -4.52 -7.05
C PHE A 252 -9.94 -5.19 -7.42
N ASP A 253 -9.97 -6.52 -7.33
CA ASP A 253 -11.17 -7.33 -7.52
C ASP A 253 -12.05 -7.42 -6.24
N GLU A 254 -13.10 -8.22 -6.30
CA GLU A 254 -14.01 -8.49 -5.17
C GLU A 254 -13.30 -9.11 -3.95
N ALA A 255 -12.18 -9.81 -4.17
CA ALA A 255 -11.37 -10.41 -3.11
C ALA A 255 -10.29 -9.47 -2.57
N ASN A 256 -10.30 -8.20 -2.97
CA ASN A 256 -9.28 -7.19 -2.65
C ASN A 256 -7.87 -7.57 -3.15
N THR A 257 -7.79 -8.32 -4.25
CA THR A 257 -6.54 -8.68 -4.92
C THR A 257 -6.23 -7.67 -6.02
N PRO A 258 -4.99 -7.14 -6.12
CA PRO A 258 -4.64 -6.21 -7.19
C PRO A 258 -4.67 -6.94 -8.54
N VAL A 259 -5.52 -6.47 -9.44
CA VAL A 259 -5.67 -7.00 -10.81
C VAL A 259 -5.02 -6.09 -11.85
N LEU A 260 -4.84 -4.81 -11.53
CA LEU A 260 -4.15 -3.84 -12.38
C LEU A 260 -3.29 -2.92 -11.53
N VAL A 261 -2.05 -2.64 -11.97
CA VAL A 261 -1.20 -1.64 -11.32
C VAL A 261 -0.82 -0.55 -12.31
N LEU A 262 -0.98 0.69 -11.85
CA LEU A 262 -0.89 1.91 -12.61
C LEU A 262 0.19 2.82 -12.05
N VAL A 263 0.83 3.58 -12.93
CA VAL A 263 1.67 4.74 -12.58
C VAL A 263 1.21 5.95 -13.38
N LYS A 264 1.26 7.14 -12.79
CA LYS A 264 0.85 8.36 -13.48
C LYS A 264 1.79 8.61 -14.66
N PHE A 265 1.26 9.00 -15.83
CA PHE A 265 2.11 9.48 -16.91
C PHE A 265 2.85 10.75 -16.44
N GLN A 266 4.16 10.78 -16.63
CA GLN A 266 4.98 11.98 -16.44
C GLN A 266 4.73 13.00 -17.54
#